data_AF-A0A1V5WK66-F1
#
_entry.id   AF-A0A1V5WK66-F1
#
_cell.length_a   1.000
_cell.length_b   1.000
_cell.length_c   1.000
_cell.angle_alpha   90.00
_cell.angle_beta   90.00
_cell.angle_gamma   90.00
#
_symmetry.space_group_name_H-M   'P 1'
#
loop_
_entity.id
_entity.type
_entity.pdbx_description
1 polymer ?
#
loop_
_entity_poly.entity_id
_entity_poly.type
_entity_poly.pdbx_seq_one_letter_code
_entity_poly.pdbx_strand_id
1 'polypeptide(L)'
;MDNKSILMLFVALIAVFVCSFTLSLEAVENSLVVYGVYAFIGFVLIVVLSLYESMLLGKDGSSTAYWFRTLSLVSLIVLVWYCTRLGVLFGWW
;
A
#
# COMPACT_ATOMS: atom_id res chain seq x y z
N MET A 1 -5.73 -10.48 -18.81
CA MET A 1 -5.14 -11.25 -17.69
C MET A 1 -6.20 -12.22 -17.21
N ASP A 2 -5.88 -13.49 -16.98
CA ASP A 2 -6.90 -14.45 -16.51
C ASP A 2 -7.40 -14.07 -15.12
N ASN A 3 -8.67 -14.37 -14.83
CA ASN A 3 -9.31 -14.03 -13.55
C ASN A 3 -8.53 -14.57 -12.33
N LYS A 4 -7.89 -15.74 -12.47
CA LYS A 4 -7.00 -16.31 -11.45
C LYS A 4 -5.76 -15.45 -11.19
N SER A 5 -5.17 -14.89 -12.24
CA SER A 5 -3.96 -14.06 -12.13
C SER A 5 -4.27 -12.71 -11.46
N ILE A 6 -5.42 -12.10 -11.79
CA ILE A 6 -5.90 -10.87 -11.13
C ILE A 6 -6.11 -11.11 -9.62
N LEU A 7 -6.74 -12.24 -9.26
CA LEU A 7 -6.95 -12.63 -7.86
C LEU A 7 -5.63 -12.89 -7.13
N MET A 8 -4.66 -13.56 -7.75
CA MET A 8 -3.33 -13.75 -7.16
C MET A 8 -2.62 -12.40 -6.92
N LEU A 9 -2.69 -11.48 -7.88
CA LEU A 9 -2.09 -10.15 -7.74
C LEU A 9 -2.75 -9.38 -6.59
N PHE A 10 -4.08 -9.46 -6.46
CA PHE A 10 -4.80 -8.85 -5.34
C PHE A 10 -4.33 -9.41 -3.98
N VAL A 11 -4.21 -10.73 -3.85
CA VAL A 11 -3.72 -11.38 -2.61
C VAL A 11 -2.27 -10.99 -2.33
N ALA A 12 -1.42 -10.91 -3.36
CA ALA A 12 -0.05 -10.45 -3.22
C ALA A 12 0.01 -9.00 -2.70
N LEU A 13 -0.83 -8.09 -3.23
CA LEU A 13 -0.90 -6.71 -2.73
C LEU A 13 -1.37 -6.64 -1.27
N ILE A 14 -2.30 -7.50 -0.85
CA ILE A 14 -2.68 -7.60 0.56
C ILE A 14 -1.50 -8.03 1.43
N ALA A 15 -0.72 -9.03 0.99
CA ALA A 15 0.45 -9.47 1.73
C ALA A 15 1.50 -8.34 1.86
N VAL A 16 1.76 -7.61 0.76
CA VAL A 16 2.65 -6.44 0.80
C VAL A 16 2.10 -5.36 1.72
N PHE A 17 0.78 -5.14 1.76
CA PHE A 17 0.15 -4.19 2.68
C PHE A 17 0.39 -4.57 4.13
N VAL A 18 0.16 -5.83 4.49
CA VAL A 18 0.40 -6.31 5.86
C VAL A 18 1.86 -6.16 6.24
N CYS A 19 2.81 -6.57 5.38
CA CYS A 19 4.24 -6.41 5.64
C CYS A 19 4.66 -4.94 5.76
N SER A 20 4.17 -4.07 4.88
CA SER A 20 4.48 -2.63 4.94
C SER A 20 3.91 -2.00 6.21
N PHE A 21 2.71 -2.42 6.62
CA PHE A 21 2.07 -1.96 7.84
C PHE A 21 2.83 -2.41 9.10
N THR A 22 3.25 -3.67 9.18
CA THR A 22 4.05 -4.16 10.31
C THR A 22 5.39 -3.44 10.40
N LEU A 23 6.09 -3.25 9.27
CA LEU A 23 7.34 -2.49 9.23
C LEU A 23 7.15 -1.03 9.63
N SER A 24 6.00 -0.43 9.28
CA SER A 24 5.67 0.94 9.67
C SER A 24 5.52 1.09 11.19
N LEU A 25 4.93 0.09 11.86
CA LEU A 25 4.79 0.07 13.31
C LEU A 25 6.16 -0.11 13.99
N GLU A 26 6.95 -1.08 13.55
CA GLU A 26 8.30 -1.29 14.09
C GLU A 26 9.21 -0.08 13.90
N ALA A 27 9.12 0.59 12.74
CA ALA A 27 9.87 1.80 12.47
C ALA A 27 9.50 2.93 13.44
N VAL A 28 8.22 3.11 13.72
CA VAL A 28 7.71 4.13 14.67
C VAL A 28 8.11 3.80 16.11
N GLU A 29 8.04 2.55 16.52
CA GLU A 29 8.32 2.14 17.90
C GLU A 29 9.81 2.15 18.22
N ASN A 30 10.64 1.63 17.31
CA ASN A 30 12.09 1.45 17.53
C ASN A 30 12.95 2.51 16.85
N SER A 31 12.35 3.53 16.21
CA SER A 31 13.06 4.58 15.46
C SER A 31 14.02 4.04 14.39
N LEU A 32 13.67 2.90 13.78
CA LEU A 32 14.48 2.25 12.74
C LEU A 32 14.19 2.88 11.37
N VAL A 33 15.01 3.86 10.98
CA VAL A 33 14.87 4.61 9.73
C VAL A 33 14.81 3.69 8.50
N VAL A 34 15.63 2.63 8.47
CA VAL A 34 15.69 1.68 7.35
C VAL A 34 14.34 0.99 7.13
N TYR A 35 13.69 0.54 8.20
CA TYR A 35 12.38 -0.11 8.11
C TYR A 35 11.30 0.88 7.69
N GLY A 36 11.45 2.14 8.11
CA GLY A 36 10.54 3.19 7.70
C GLY A 36 10.59 3.51 6.21
N VAL A 37 11.80 3.52 5.61
CA VAL A 37 11.96 3.67 4.16
C VAL A 37 11.33 2.49 3.41
N TYR A 38 11.53 1.25 3.88
CA TYR A 38 10.91 0.07 3.27
C TYR A 38 9.37 0.10 3.35
N ALA A 39 8.82 0.48 4.51
CA ALA A 39 7.38 0.64 4.68
C ALA A 39 6.81 1.72 3.75
N PHE A 40 7.50 2.86 3.63
CA PHE A 40 7.09 3.96 2.77
C PHE A 40 7.03 3.55 1.29
N ILE A 41 8.10 2.92 0.79
CA ILE A 41 8.14 2.42 -0.59
C ILE A 41 7.04 1.38 -0.81
N GLY A 42 6.83 0.47 0.14
CA GLY A 42 5.77 -0.53 0.08
C GLY A 42 4.38 0.09 -0.08
N PHE A 43 4.04 1.08 0.75
CA PHE A 43 2.76 1.79 0.64
C PHE A 43 2.59 2.54 -0.69
N VAL A 44 3.63 3.24 -1.16
CA VAL A 44 3.60 3.94 -2.45
C VAL A 44 3.36 2.95 -3.59
N LEU A 45 4.08 1.83 -3.60
CA LEU A 45 3.90 0.78 -4.62
C LEU A 45 2.48 0.22 -4.60
N ILE A 46 1.94 -0.09 -3.43
CA ILE A 46 0.57 -0.61 -3.31
C ILE A 46 -0.44 0.41 -3.85
N VAL A 47 -0.34 1.68 -3.46
CA VAL A 47 -1.26 2.72 -3.91
C VAL A 47 -1.21 2.86 -5.43
N VAL A 48 -0.01 2.98 -6.01
CA VAL A 48 0.15 3.18 -7.45
C VAL A 48 -0.30 1.96 -8.26
N LEU A 49 0.14 0.76 -7.89
CA LEU A 49 -0.21 -0.47 -8.61
C LEU A 49 -1.71 -0.78 -8.49
N SER A 50 -2.28 -0.59 -7.29
CA SER A 50 -3.68 -0.86 -7.05
C SER A 50 -4.60 0.13 -7.79
N LEU A 51 -4.23 1.41 -7.87
CA LEU A 51 -4.92 2.39 -8.71
C LEU A 51 -4.82 2.04 -10.20
N TYR A 52 -3.62 1.68 -10.66
CA TYR A 52 -3.40 1.31 -12.07
C TYR A 52 -4.25 0.11 -12.48
N GLU A 53 -4.21 -0.97 -11.71
CA GLU A 53 -5.02 -2.17 -11.95
C GLU A 53 -6.52 -1.86 -11.89
N SER A 54 -6.96 -1.03 -10.95
CA SER A 54 -8.36 -0.58 -10.87
C SER A 54 -8.81 0.16 -12.13
N MET A 55 -7.96 1.05 -12.68
CA MET A 55 -8.27 1.77 -13.92
C MET A 55 -8.30 0.84 -15.13
N LEU A 56 -7.40 -0.15 -15.19
CA LEU A 56 -7.36 -1.12 -16.28
C LEU A 56 -8.63 -2.00 -16.28
N LEU A 57 -8.94 -2.60 -15.12
CA LEU A 57 -10.10 -3.48 -14.92
C LEU A 57 -11.44 -2.74 -15.02
N GLY A 58 -11.45 -1.45 -14.69
CA GLY A 58 -12.63 -0.60 -14.82
C GLY A 58 -13.09 -0.43 -16.27
N LYS A 59 -12.17 -0.50 -17.24
CA LYS A 59 -12.50 -0.43 -18.68
C LYS A 59 -13.18 -1.71 -19.17
N ASP A 60 -12.90 -2.84 -18.51
CA ASP A 60 -13.49 -4.15 -18.81
C ASP A 60 -14.80 -4.40 -18.05
N GLY A 61 -15.25 -3.45 -17.21
CA GLY A 61 -16.50 -3.56 -16.45
C GLY A 61 -16.45 -4.61 -15.34
N SER A 62 -15.26 -5.02 -14.89
CA SER A 62 -15.13 -6.06 -13.88
C SER A 62 -15.47 -5.53 -12.48
N SER A 63 -16.20 -6.34 -11.69
CA SER A 63 -16.47 -6.03 -10.27
C SER A 63 -15.18 -6.00 -9.42
N THR A 64 -14.12 -6.68 -9.85
CA THR A 64 -12.82 -6.66 -9.16
C THR A 64 -12.14 -5.30 -9.18
N ALA A 65 -12.43 -4.43 -10.15
CA ALA A 65 -11.89 -3.06 -10.20
C ALA A 65 -12.21 -2.24 -8.93
N TYR A 66 -13.39 -2.47 -8.33
CA TYR A 66 -13.81 -1.79 -7.10
C TYR A 66 -12.98 -2.19 -5.88
N TRP A 67 -12.59 -3.47 -5.80
CA TRP A 67 -11.77 -3.99 -4.71
C TRP A 67 -10.35 -3.43 -4.74
N PHE A 68 -9.74 -3.36 -5.92
CA PHE A 68 -8.46 -2.67 -6.10
C PHE A 68 -8.57 -1.19 -5.71
N ARG A 69 -9.62 -0.50 -6.15
CA ARG A 69 -9.82 0.90 -5.77
C ARG A 69 -9.92 1.10 -4.25
N THR A 70 -10.66 0.23 -3.59
CA THR A 70 -10.81 0.24 -2.13
C THR A 70 -9.47 -0.01 -1.44
N LEU A 71 -8.70 -0.99 -1.90
CA LEU A 71 -7.37 -1.31 -1.35
C LEU A 71 -6.40 -0.14 -1.52
N SER A 72 -6.43 0.54 -2.66
CA SER A 72 -5.64 1.76 -2.86
C SER A 72 -6.04 2.89 -1.91
N LEU A 73 -7.33 3.13 -1.72
CA LEU A 73 -7.80 4.21 -0.83
C LEU A 73 -7.43 3.94 0.63
N VAL A 74 -7.62 2.71 1.11
CA VAL A 74 -7.22 2.31 2.46
C VAL A 74 -5.71 2.46 2.64
N SER A 75 -4.93 1.99 1.67
CA SER A 75 -3.47 2.11 1.69
C SER A 75 -3.00 3.57 1.66
N LEU A 76 -3.71 4.45 0.92
CA LEU A 76 -3.44 5.88 0.88
C LEU A 76 -3.70 6.54 2.25
N ILE A 77 -4.80 6.21 2.92
CA ILE A 77 -5.12 6.73 4.25
C ILE A 77 -4.01 6.36 5.24
N VAL A 78 -3.56 5.10 5.20
CA VAL A 78 -2.47 4.61 6.05
C VAL A 78 -1.15 5.29 5.69
N LEU A 79 -0.86 5.50 4.41
CA LEU A 79 0.32 6.23 3.96
C LEU A 79 0.34 7.68 4.47
N VAL A 80 -0.79 8.40 4.40
CA VAL A 80 -0.91 9.76 4.92
C VAL A 80 -0.68 9.78 6.43
N TRP A 81 -1.29 8.84 7.17
CA TRP A 81 -1.03 8.67 8.60
C TRP A 81 0.44 8.35 8.89
N TYR A 82 1.09 7.56 8.04
CA TYR A 82 2.49 7.23 8.21
C TYR A 82 3.38 8.46 7.96
N CYS A 83 3.10 9.24 6.93
CA CYS A 83 3.80 10.50 6.62
C CYS A 83 3.75 11.51 7.76
N THR A 84 2.62 11.64 8.47
CA THR A 84 2.53 12.57 9.61
C THR A 84 3.41 12.15 10.78
N ARG A 85 3.72 10.85 10.91
CA ARG A 85 4.66 10.33 11.92
C ARG A 85 6.10 10.25 11.42
N LEU A 86 6.31 10.17 10.10
CA LEU A 86 7.64 10.23 9.50
C LEU A 86 8.38 11.53 9.82
N GLY A 87 7.67 12.66 9.94
CA GLY A 87 8.29 13.93 10.36
C GLY A 87 8.99 13.84 11.72
N VAL A 88 8.43 13.05 12.64
CA VAL A 88 9.03 12.79 13.97
C VAL A 88 10.18 11.77 13.87
N LEU A 89 10.06 10.77 12.99
CA LEU A 89 11.09 9.73 12.79
C LEU A 89 12.34 10.20 12.04
N PHE A 90 12.21 11.10 11.06
CA PHE A 90 13.32 11.64 10.28
C PHE A 90 13.97 12.88 10.92
N GLY A 91 13.51 13.31 12.10
CA GLY A 91 14.02 14.50 12.78
C GLY A 91 13.74 15.80 12.01
N TRP A 92 12.63 15.86 11.27
CA TRP A 92 12.19 17.05 10.54
C TRP A 92 11.34 18.01 11.38
N TRP A 93 11.33 17.82 12.70
CA TRP A 93 10.73 18.71 13.69
C TRP A 93 11.62 18.81 14.93
#